data_AF-Q339N6-F1
#
_entry.id   AF-Q339N6-F1
#
_cell.length_a   1.000
_cell.length_b   1.000
_cell.length_c   1.000
_cell.angle_alpha   90.00
_cell.angle_beta   90.00
_cell.angle_gamma   90.00
#
_symmetry.space_group_name_H-M   'P 1'
#
loop_
_entity.id
_entity.type
_entity.pdbx_description
1 polymer ?
#
loop_
_entity_poly.entity_id
_entity_poly.type
_entity_poly.pdbx_seq_one_letter_code
_entity_poly.pdbx_strand_id
1 'polypeptide(L)'
;MEAAARGNKKLQERVPIRRTAWRLADLAILFLLLALLLHRVLHDSGAPWRRAALACEAWFTFMWLLNVNAKWSPVRFDTFPENLAERIDELPAVDMFVTTADPVLEPPLVTVNTVLSLLALDYPAAGEKLACYVSDDGCSPLTCYALREAARFARTWVPFCRRHGVAVRAPFRYFSSTPEFGPADGKFLEDWTFMKSEYEKLVHRIEDADEPSLLRHGGGEFAEFLDVERGNHPTIIKVLWDNNRSRTGDGFPRLIYVSREKSPNLHHHYKAGAMNALTRVSALMTNAPFMLNLDCDMFVNNPRVVLHAMCLLLGFDDEISCAFVQTPQKFYGALKDDPFGNQLEVSLMKVGRGIAGLQGIFYCGTGCFHRRKVIYGMRTGREGTTGYSSNKELHSKFGSSNNFKESARDVIYGNLSTEPIVDISSCVDVAKEVAACNYEIGTCWGQEVGWVYGSLTEDVLTGQRIHAAGWRSTLMEIEPPAFMGCAPNGGPACLTQLKRWASGFLEILISRNNPILTTTFKSLQFRQCLAYLHSYVWPVRAPFELCYALLGPYCLLSNQSFLPKKTVSTSH
;
A
#
# COMPACT_ATOMS: atom_id res chain seq x y z
N MET A 1 41.21 -13.38 -11.97
CA MET A 1 40.39 -13.73 -13.16
C MET A 1 39.11 -14.48 -12.82
N GLU A 2 38.93 -15.06 -11.63
CA GLU A 2 37.66 -15.68 -11.19
C GLU A 2 36.63 -14.71 -10.60
N ALA A 3 37.01 -13.49 -10.20
CA ALA A 3 36.07 -12.48 -9.69
C ALA A 3 35.23 -11.80 -10.80
N ALA A 4 35.68 -11.87 -12.06
CA ALA A 4 34.99 -11.28 -13.22
C ALA A 4 33.99 -12.25 -13.89
N ALA A 5 33.89 -13.50 -13.39
CA ALA A 5 33.04 -14.56 -13.94
C ALA A 5 31.81 -14.89 -13.06
N ARG A 6 31.58 -14.16 -11.96
CA ARG A 6 30.26 -14.15 -11.28
C ARG A 6 29.30 -13.35 -12.16
N GLY A 7 28.79 -14.00 -13.20
CA GLY A 7 27.86 -13.41 -14.16
C GLY A 7 26.73 -12.69 -13.43
N ASN A 8 26.49 -11.43 -13.80
CA ASN A 8 25.47 -10.58 -13.20
C ASN A 8 24.08 -11.14 -13.56
N LYS A 9 23.64 -12.17 -12.83
CA LYS A 9 22.37 -12.85 -13.07
C LYS A 9 21.25 -11.83 -12.91
N LYS A 10 20.36 -11.79 -13.90
CA LYS A 10 19.26 -10.85 -13.95
C LYS A 10 18.32 -11.10 -12.77
N LEU A 11 18.08 -10.08 -11.94
CA LEU A 11 17.16 -10.18 -10.80
C LEU A 11 15.69 -10.04 -11.22
N GLN A 12 15.43 -9.31 -12.31
CA GLN A 12 14.09 -9.09 -12.83
C GLN A 12 14.08 -8.87 -14.34
N GLU A 13 12.94 -9.14 -14.97
CA GLU A 13 12.71 -8.90 -16.39
C GLU A 13 11.41 -8.13 -16.63
N ARG A 14 11.50 -7.00 -17.34
CA ARG A 14 10.35 -6.25 -17.82
C ARG A 14 9.86 -6.82 -19.15
N VAL A 15 8.75 -7.56 -19.12
CA VAL A 15 8.15 -8.22 -20.28
C VAL A 15 6.99 -7.38 -20.85
N PRO A 16 7.07 -6.90 -22.10
CA PRO A 16 5.94 -6.23 -22.74
C PRO A 16 4.86 -7.24 -23.17
N ILE A 17 3.61 -6.99 -22.81
CA ILE A 17 2.48 -7.87 -23.17
C ILE A 17 1.92 -7.43 -24.53
N ARG A 18 1.96 -8.30 -25.54
CA ARG A 18 1.39 -8.01 -26.87
C ARG A 18 -0.14 -8.12 -26.83
N ARG A 19 -0.84 -7.02 -27.16
CA ARG A 19 -2.31 -6.95 -27.23
C ARG A 19 -2.78 -6.22 -28.50
N THR A 20 -2.26 -6.60 -29.67
CA THR A 20 -2.50 -5.89 -30.93
C THR A 20 -4.00 -5.81 -31.29
N ALA A 21 -4.72 -6.93 -31.22
CA ALA A 21 -6.17 -6.96 -31.52
C ALA A 21 -6.97 -6.01 -30.61
N TRP A 22 -6.69 -6.03 -29.30
CA TRP A 22 -7.35 -5.15 -28.33
C TRP A 22 -7.04 -3.67 -28.56
N ARG A 23 -5.79 -3.34 -28.91
CA ARG A 23 -5.42 -1.96 -29.27
C ARG A 23 -6.19 -1.47 -30.51
N LEU A 24 -6.30 -2.31 -31.53
CA LEU A 24 -7.07 -1.97 -32.73
C LEU A 24 -8.57 -1.80 -32.42
N ALA A 25 -9.15 -2.67 -31.59
CA ALA A 25 -10.53 -2.52 -31.13
C ALA A 25 -10.74 -1.23 -30.32
N ASP A 26 -9.84 -0.93 -29.38
CA ASP A 26 -9.86 0.29 -28.57
C ASP A 26 -9.79 1.56 -29.44
N LEU A 27 -8.93 1.56 -30.47
CA LEU A 27 -8.82 2.64 -31.46
C LEU A 27 -10.05 2.75 -32.36
N ALA A 28 -10.60 1.62 -32.81
CA ALA A 28 -11.81 1.62 -33.63
C ALA A 28 -13.01 2.19 -32.85
N ILE A 29 -13.17 1.82 -31.58
CA ILE A 29 -14.20 2.39 -30.70
C ILE A 29 -13.95 3.89 -30.50
N LEU A 30 -12.72 4.32 -30.23
CA LEU A 30 -12.41 5.74 -30.09
C LEU A 30 -12.73 6.53 -31.37
N PHE A 31 -12.39 5.97 -32.53
CA PHE A 31 -12.72 6.57 -33.83
C PHE A 31 -14.23 6.70 -34.03
N LEU A 32 -15.01 5.65 -33.72
CA LEU A 32 -16.46 5.68 -33.81
C LEU A 32 -17.09 6.72 -32.88
N LEU A 33 -16.57 6.84 -31.65
CA LEU A 33 -17.01 7.87 -30.70
C LEU A 33 -16.71 9.27 -31.23
N LEU A 34 -15.51 9.52 -31.75
CA LEU A 34 -15.16 10.81 -32.36
C LEU A 34 -16.02 11.12 -33.59
N ALA A 35 -16.29 10.13 -34.43
CA ALA A 35 -17.17 10.28 -35.60
C ALA A 35 -18.61 10.59 -35.19
N LEU A 36 -19.12 9.97 -34.11
CA LEU A 36 -20.42 10.27 -33.54
C LEU A 36 -20.50 11.72 -33.05
N LEU A 37 -19.49 12.19 -32.31
CA LEU A 37 -19.42 13.58 -31.85
C LEU A 37 -19.38 14.56 -33.02
N LEU A 38 -18.57 14.27 -34.05
CA LEU A 38 -18.53 15.11 -35.25
C LEU A 38 -19.89 15.16 -35.94
N HIS A 39 -20.54 14.01 -36.13
CA HIS A 39 -21.86 13.94 -36.72
C HIS A 39 -22.91 14.74 -35.93
N ARG A 40 -22.87 14.66 -34.59
CA ARG A 40 -23.72 15.43 -33.67
C ARG A 40 -23.54 16.93 -33.83
N VAL A 41 -22.30 17.41 -33.88
CA VAL A 41 -21.97 18.84 -34.03
C VAL A 41 -22.44 19.35 -35.40
N LEU A 42 -22.25 18.57 -36.46
CA LEU A 42 -22.65 18.96 -37.81
C LEU A 42 -24.18 19.00 -38.01
N HIS A 43 -24.93 18.19 -37.26
CA HIS A 43 -26.40 18.12 -37.34
C HIS A 43 -27.08 18.71 -36.09
N ASP A 44 -26.40 19.63 -35.39
CA ASP A 44 -26.97 20.27 -34.21
C ASP A 44 -28.16 21.16 -34.60
N SER A 45 -29.31 20.87 -34.00
CA SER A 45 -30.54 21.65 -34.19
C SER A 45 -30.78 22.65 -33.06
N GLY A 46 -29.81 22.84 -32.15
CA GLY A 46 -29.88 23.75 -31.00
C GLY A 46 -30.77 23.27 -29.85
N ALA A 47 -31.46 22.14 -30.02
CA ALA A 47 -32.39 21.60 -29.03
C ALA A 47 -31.66 21.22 -27.72
N PRO A 48 -32.20 21.59 -26.54
CA PRO A 48 -31.50 21.42 -25.27
C PRO A 48 -31.19 19.96 -24.95
N TRP A 49 -32.10 19.02 -25.21
CA TRP A 49 -31.87 17.58 -25.00
C TRP A 49 -30.80 16.99 -25.94
N ARG A 50 -30.64 17.52 -27.15
CA ARG A 50 -29.57 17.11 -28.08
C ARG A 50 -28.21 17.66 -27.65
N ARG A 51 -28.16 18.90 -27.14
CA ARG A 51 -26.95 19.47 -26.55
C ARG A 51 -26.53 18.74 -25.27
N ALA A 52 -27.50 18.33 -24.44
CA ALA A 52 -27.24 17.49 -23.27
C ALA A 52 -26.65 16.12 -23.68
N ALA A 53 -27.21 15.48 -24.71
CA ALA A 53 -26.66 14.24 -25.27
C ALA A 53 -25.21 14.43 -25.76
N LEU A 54 -24.95 15.48 -26.54
CA LEU A 54 -23.61 15.81 -27.03
C LEU A 54 -22.61 16.02 -25.88
N ALA A 55 -23.00 16.74 -24.83
CA ALA A 55 -22.14 16.96 -23.67
C ALA A 55 -21.79 15.65 -22.93
N CYS A 56 -22.77 14.77 -22.74
CA CYS A 56 -22.55 13.45 -22.11
C CYS A 56 -21.67 12.55 -22.98
N GLU A 57 -21.96 12.46 -24.28
CA GLU A 57 -21.18 11.66 -25.24
C GLU A 57 -19.74 12.19 -25.36
N ALA A 58 -19.54 13.51 -25.31
CA ALA A 58 -18.22 14.12 -25.30
C ALA A 58 -17.42 13.72 -24.05
N TRP A 59 -18.07 13.74 -22.89
CA TRP A 59 -17.47 13.26 -21.64
C TRP A 59 -17.11 11.77 -21.70
N PHE A 60 -18.00 10.91 -22.21
CA PHE A 60 -17.72 9.49 -22.37
C PHE A 60 -16.56 9.23 -23.34
N THR A 61 -16.48 10.01 -24.42
CA THR A 61 -15.38 9.93 -25.38
C THR A 61 -14.04 10.36 -24.75
N PHE A 62 -14.05 11.41 -23.93
CA PHE A 62 -12.89 11.83 -23.15
C PHE A 62 -12.44 10.74 -22.16
N MET A 63 -13.36 10.13 -21.42
CA MET A 63 -13.05 9.00 -20.53
C MET A 63 -12.48 7.81 -21.30
N TRP A 64 -13.02 7.52 -22.50
CA TRP A 64 -12.50 6.46 -23.36
C TRP A 64 -11.06 6.74 -23.82
N LEU A 65 -10.75 7.98 -24.20
CA LEU A 65 -9.39 8.41 -24.53
C LEU A 65 -8.41 8.15 -23.38
N LEU A 66 -8.80 8.51 -22.14
CA LEU A 66 -7.98 8.24 -20.95
C LEU A 66 -7.76 6.74 -20.73
N ASN A 67 -8.80 5.92 -20.94
CA ASN A 67 -8.74 4.47 -20.81
C ASN A 67 -7.81 3.84 -21.87
N VAL A 68 -7.88 4.32 -23.12
CA VAL A 68 -6.95 3.92 -24.20
C VAL A 68 -5.50 4.21 -23.79
N ASN A 69 -5.22 5.42 -23.29
CA ASN A 69 -3.87 5.77 -22.81
C ASN A 69 -3.41 4.84 -21.68
N ALA A 70 -4.26 4.60 -20.69
CA ALA A 70 -3.95 3.80 -19.51
C ALA A 70 -3.64 2.34 -19.89
N LYS A 71 -4.35 1.75 -20.85
CA LYS A 71 -4.16 0.35 -21.28
C LYS A 71 -3.10 0.15 -22.36
N TRP A 72 -2.59 1.22 -22.98
CA TRP A 72 -1.83 1.14 -24.23
C TRP A 72 -0.54 0.33 -24.12
N SER A 73 0.20 0.44 -23.02
CA SER A 73 1.55 -0.12 -22.86
C SER A 73 1.61 -1.20 -21.76
N PRO A 74 0.88 -2.32 -21.84
CA PRO A 74 0.86 -3.29 -20.75
C PRO A 74 2.21 -4.00 -20.60
N VAL A 75 2.68 -4.08 -19.36
CA VAL A 75 3.91 -4.79 -18.99
C VAL A 75 3.68 -5.71 -17.81
N ARG A 76 4.51 -6.75 -17.70
CA ARG A 76 4.67 -7.60 -16.53
C ARG A 76 6.14 -7.56 -16.11
N PHE A 77 6.39 -7.70 -14.82
CA PHE A 77 7.75 -7.85 -14.29
C PHE A 77 7.91 -9.26 -13.73
N ASP A 78 8.81 -10.03 -14.34
CA ASP A 78 9.19 -11.36 -13.86
C ASP A 78 10.38 -11.20 -12.91
N THR A 79 10.42 -11.96 -11.82
CA THR A 79 11.41 -11.82 -10.75
C THR A 79 12.07 -13.15 -10.46
N PHE A 80 13.36 -13.12 -10.14
CA PHE A 80 14.20 -14.32 -9.99
C PHE A 80 14.89 -14.33 -8.62
N PRO A 81 14.15 -14.56 -7.50
CA PRO A 81 14.69 -14.47 -6.15
C PRO A 81 15.80 -15.49 -5.85
N GLU A 82 15.88 -16.59 -6.59
CA GLU A 82 16.99 -17.54 -6.58
C GLU A 82 18.34 -16.88 -6.91
N ASN A 83 18.35 -15.84 -7.74
CA ASN A 83 19.57 -15.11 -8.08
C ASN A 83 20.05 -14.18 -6.95
N LEU A 84 19.18 -13.87 -5.97
CA LEU A 84 19.56 -13.13 -4.75
C LEU A 84 20.29 -14.03 -3.75
N ALA A 85 20.17 -15.36 -3.85
CA ALA A 85 20.81 -16.29 -2.91
C ALA A 85 22.35 -16.23 -2.98
N GLU A 86 22.91 -15.81 -4.12
CA GLU A 86 24.36 -15.59 -4.29
C GLU A 86 24.82 -14.23 -3.72
N ARG A 87 23.88 -13.36 -3.31
CA ARG A 87 24.09 -11.99 -2.81
C ARG A 87 23.39 -11.76 -1.45
N ILE A 88 23.31 -12.80 -0.61
CA ILE A 88 22.60 -12.75 0.69
C ILE A 88 23.14 -11.64 1.60
N ASP A 89 24.45 -11.40 1.57
CA ASP A 89 25.10 -10.38 2.40
C ASP A 89 24.67 -8.96 1.99
N GLU A 90 24.28 -8.77 0.73
CA GLU A 90 23.84 -7.47 0.18
C GLU A 90 22.35 -7.19 0.41
N LEU A 91 21.60 -8.14 0.98
CA LEU A 91 20.18 -7.95 1.24
C LEU A 91 19.96 -6.89 2.32
N PRO A 92 19.19 -5.83 2.04
CA PRO A 92 18.99 -4.73 2.98
C PRO A 92 18.01 -5.11 4.09
N ALA A 93 18.01 -4.32 5.17
CA ALA A 93 16.94 -4.37 6.16
C ALA A 93 15.60 -3.84 5.58
N VAL A 94 14.48 -4.33 6.11
CA VAL A 94 13.12 -3.89 5.75
C VAL A 94 12.27 -3.73 7.00
N ASP A 95 11.73 -2.53 7.20
CA ASP A 95 10.73 -2.29 8.24
C ASP A 95 9.33 -2.56 7.69
N MET A 96 8.49 -3.27 8.44
CA MET A 96 7.15 -3.68 8.03
C MET A 96 6.13 -2.99 8.92
N PHE A 97 5.28 -2.16 8.35
CA PHE A 97 4.32 -1.33 9.06
C PHE A 97 2.91 -1.90 8.91
N VAL A 98 2.27 -2.18 10.04
CA VAL A 98 0.86 -2.56 10.13
C VAL A 98 0.12 -1.45 10.85
N THR A 99 -0.95 -0.93 10.25
CA THR A 99 -1.78 0.11 10.88
C THR A 99 -3.14 -0.46 11.25
N THR A 100 -3.58 -0.18 12.47
CA THR A 100 -4.95 -0.44 12.93
C THR A 100 -5.55 0.83 13.56
N ALA A 101 -6.84 1.06 13.34
CA ALA A 101 -7.50 2.30 13.70
C ALA A 101 -8.49 2.17 14.87
N ASP A 102 -9.19 1.04 14.97
CA ASP A 102 -10.20 0.83 16.01
C ASP A 102 -10.33 -0.66 16.36
N PRO A 103 -10.10 -1.07 17.62
CA PRO A 103 -10.15 -2.48 18.03
C PRO A 103 -11.55 -3.12 17.93
N VAL A 104 -12.61 -2.32 17.79
CA VAL A 104 -13.99 -2.82 17.61
C VAL A 104 -14.28 -3.10 16.14
N LEU A 105 -13.90 -2.18 15.25
CA LEU A 105 -14.08 -2.35 13.81
C LEU A 105 -13.04 -3.31 13.21
N GLU A 106 -11.85 -3.34 13.80
CA GLU A 106 -10.70 -4.16 13.42
C GLU A 106 -10.27 -5.00 14.63
N PRO A 107 -10.94 -6.16 14.86
CA PRO A 107 -10.67 -6.98 16.03
C PRO A 107 -9.19 -7.33 16.18
N PRO A 108 -8.61 -7.32 17.39
CA PRO A 108 -7.19 -7.60 17.61
C PRO A 108 -6.69 -8.90 16.98
N LEU A 109 -7.54 -9.93 16.91
CA LEU A 109 -7.21 -11.21 16.29
C LEU A 109 -6.89 -11.09 14.78
N VAL A 110 -7.53 -10.17 14.07
CA VAL A 110 -7.27 -9.90 12.65
C VAL A 110 -5.84 -9.35 12.50
N THR A 111 -5.51 -8.32 13.29
CA THR A 111 -4.16 -7.74 13.36
C THR A 111 -3.11 -8.78 13.74
N VAL A 112 -3.40 -9.64 14.72
CA VAL A 112 -2.49 -10.72 15.16
C VAL A 112 -2.19 -11.69 14.03
N ASN A 113 -3.19 -12.13 13.25
CA ASN A 113 -2.96 -13.04 12.13
C ASN A 113 -2.09 -12.42 11.03
N THR A 114 -2.30 -11.13 10.74
CA THR A 114 -1.45 -10.36 9.83
C THR A 114 -0.01 -10.29 10.34
N VAL A 115 0.19 -9.94 11.61
CA VAL A 115 1.52 -9.87 12.24
C VAL A 115 2.21 -11.23 12.25
N LEU A 116 1.54 -12.30 12.63
CA LEU A 116 2.10 -13.66 12.63
C LEU A 116 2.56 -14.09 11.22
N SER A 117 1.83 -13.67 10.18
CA SER A 117 2.22 -13.93 8.80
C SER A 117 3.50 -13.19 8.38
N LEU A 118 3.70 -11.95 8.88
CA LEU A 118 4.92 -11.16 8.65
C LEU A 118 6.12 -11.69 9.44
N LEU A 119 5.91 -12.14 10.67
CA LEU A 119 6.98 -12.70 11.49
C LEU A 119 7.54 -14.03 10.94
N ALA A 120 6.78 -14.71 10.08
CA ALA A 120 7.14 -15.98 9.46
C ALA A 120 7.59 -15.86 7.99
N LEU A 121 8.05 -14.69 7.57
CA LEU A 121 8.60 -14.45 6.23
C LEU A 121 9.93 -15.20 5.98
N ASP A 122 10.13 -15.62 4.73
CA ASP A 122 11.37 -16.26 4.28
C ASP A 122 12.36 -15.20 3.82
N TYR A 123 13.13 -14.67 4.79
CA TYR A 123 14.19 -13.70 4.55
C TYR A 123 15.48 -14.09 5.29
N PRO A 124 16.64 -14.05 4.62
CA PRO A 124 17.92 -14.31 5.27
C PRO A 124 18.17 -13.33 6.43
N ALA A 125 18.61 -13.86 7.56
CA ALA A 125 18.78 -13.09 8.80
C ALA A 125 17.52 -12.27 9.18
N ALA A 126 16.32 -12.84 8.97
CA ALA A 126 15.04 -12.17 9.27
C ALA A 126 14.98 -11.55 10.67
N GLY A 127 15.59 -12.19 11.68
CA GLY A 127 15.63 -11.64 13.05
C GLY A 127 16.46 -10.35 13.19
N GLU A 128 17.42 -10.11 12.31
CA GLU A 128 18.28 -8.93 12.35
C GLU A 128 17.81 -7.87 11.35
N LYS A 129 17.41 -8.31 10.15
CA LYS A 129 17.10 -7.46 8.99
C LYS A 129 15.62 -7.07 8.89
N LEU A 130 14.69 -7.77 9.54
CA LEU A 130 13.28 -7.42 9.51
C LEU A 130 12.79 -6.94 10.88
N ALA A 131 11.95 -5.92 10.86
CA ALA A 131 11.25 -5.44 12.04
C ALA A 131 9.80 -5.12 11.70
N CYS A 132 8.86 -5.60 12.52
CA CYS A 132 7.44 -5.35 12.39
C CYS A 132 7.02 -4.28 13.39
N TYR A 133 6.50 -3.17 12.89
CA TYR A 133 5.91 -2.10 13.68
C TYR A 133 4.39 -2.12 13.51
N VAL A 134 3.67 -2.17 14.62
CA VAL A 134 2.22 -2.08 14.63
C VAL A 134 1.83 -0.72 15.20
N SER A 135 1.25 0.14 14.36
CA SER A 135 0.65 1.40 14.78
C SER A 135 -0.80 1.18 15.17
N ASP A 136 -1.11 1.43 16.43
CA ASP A 136 -2.47 1.40 16.96
C ASP A 136 -2.98 2.82 17.19
N ASP A 137 -3.79 3.30 16.25
CA ASP A 137 -4.45 4.60 16.34
C ASP A 137 -5.62 4.60 17.35
N GLY A 138 -6.10 3.43 17.77
CA GLY A 138 -7.13 3.28 18.80
C GLY A 138 -6.57 3.27 20.23
N CYS A 139 -5.24 3.21 20.38
CA CYS A 139 -4.54 3.13 21.67
C CYS A 139 -5.12 2.05 22.59
N SER A 140 -5.32 0.84 22.06
CA SER A 140 -6.03 -0.22 22.76
C SER A 140 -5.10 -1.11 23.58
N PRO A 141 -5.33 -1.24 24.91
CA PRO A 141 -4.58 -2.20 25.72
C PRO A 141 -4.82 -3.65 25.26
N LEU A 142 -6.00 -3.96 24.71
CA LEU A 142 -6.32 -5.28 24.16
C LEU A 142 -5.48 -5.61 22.92
N THR A 143 -5.34 -4.65 21.99
CA THR A 143 -4.46 -4.82 20.82
C THR A 143 -3.02 -5.04 21.25
N CYS A 144 -2.53 -4.25 22.21
CA CYS A 144 -1.18 -4.40 22.75
C CYS A 144 -0.96 -5.78 23.41
N TYR A 145 -1.93 -6.23 24.23
CA TYR A 145 -1.94 -7.55 24.85
C TYR A 145 -1.93 -8.68 23.80
N ALA A 146 -2.79 -8.58 22.79
CA ALA A 146 -2.91 -9.58 21.73
C ALA A 146 -1.60 -9.72 20.94
N LEU A 147 -0.92 -8.61 20.63
CA LEU A 147 0.38 -8.63 19.96
C LEU A 147 1.49 -9.27 20.82
N ARG A 148 1.45 -9.07 22.13
CA ARG A 148 2.37 -9.74 23.06
C ARG A 148 2.14 -11.25 23.08
N GLU A 149 0.87 -11.68 23.13
CA GLU A 149 0.53 -13.10 23.02
C GLU A 149 0.93 -13.68 21.65
N ALA A 150 0.80 -12.90 20.58
CA ALA A 150 1.28 -13.26 19.25
C ALA A 150 2.80 -13.45 19.22
N ALA A 151 3.58 -12.58 19.86
CA ALA A 151 5.03 -12.75 19.98
C ALA A 151 5.40 -14.04 20.73
N ARG A 152 4.64 -14.41 21.76
CA ARG A 152 4.84 -15.70 22.48
C ARG A 152 4.56 -16.89 21.56
N PHE A 153 3.46 -16.85 20.82
CA PHE A 153 3.10 -17.91 19.86
C PHE A 153 4.06 -17.98 18.66
N ALA A 154 4.58 -16.85 18.19
CA ALA A 154 5.55 -16.79 17.09
C ALA A 154 6.81 -17.64 17.34
N ARG A 155 7.21 -17.81 18.61
CA ARG A 155 8.35 -18.66 19.01
C ARG A 155 8.17 -20.12 18.62
N THR A 156 6.95 -20.62 18.53
CA THR A 156 6.66 -22.00 18.12
C THR A 156 6.15 -22.05 16.69
N TRP A 157 5.35 -21.06 16.26
CA TRP A 157 4.82 -20.95 14.91
C TRP A 157 5.90 -20.78 13.84
N VAL A 158 6.86 -19.87 14.03
CA VAL A 158 7.89 -19.57 13.01
C VAL A 158 8.79 -20.79 12.73
N PRO A 159 9.32 -21.50 13.75
CA PRO A 159 10.06 -22.74 13.50
C PRO A 159 9.23 -23.83 12.83
N PHE A 160 7.96 -24.00 13.20
CA PHE A 160 7.05 -24.95 12.55
C PHE A 160 6.87 -24.62 11.07
N CYS A 161 6.62 -23.35 10.77
CA CYS A 161 6.52 -22.81 9.42
C CYS A 161 7.76 -23.12 8.58
N ARG A 162 8.96 -22.86 9.11
CA ARG A 162 10.23 -23.13 8.42
C ARG A 162 10.48 -24.63 8.22
N ARG A 163 10.24 -25.44 9.25
CA ARG A 163 10.46 -26.90 9.24
C ARG A 163 9.60 -27.62 8.19
N HIS A 164 8.33 -27.24 8.11
CA HIS A 164 7.33 -27.92 7.28
C HIS A 164 7.02 -27.20 5.97
N GLY A 165 7.77 -26.15 5.62
CA GLY A 165 7.60 -25.44 4.34
C GLY A 165 6.20 -24.83 4.15
N VAL A 166 5.56 -24.38 5.24
CA VAL A 166 4.18 -23.88 5.22
C VAL A 166 4.05 -22.68 4.28
N ALA A 167 3.32 -22.81 3.17
CA ALA A 167 3.18 -21.72 2.20
C ALA A 167 2.40 -20.50 2.79
N VAL A 168 1.20 -20.74 3.30
CA VAL A 168 0.35 -19.67 3.85
C VAL A 168 0.71 -19.44 5.32
N ARG A 169 1.38 -18.32 5.60
CA ARG A 169 1.92 -18.01 6.93
C ARG A 169 0.89 -17.47 7.93
N ALA A 170 -0.34 -17.23 7.50
CA ALA A 170 -1.45 -16.82 8.36
C ALA A 170 -2.14 -18.06 8.98
N PRO A 171 -2.05 -18.28 10.31
CA PRO A 171 -2.55 -19.50 10.96
C PRO A 171 -4.03 -19.77 10.71
N PHE A 172 -4.89 -18.74 10.80
CA PHE A 172 -6.33 -18.91 10.59
C PHE A 172 -6.69 -19.48 9.22
N ARG A 173 -5.90 -19.15 8.17
CA ARG A 173 -6.10 -19.69 6.82
C ARG A 173 -5.47 -21.07 6.71
N TYR A 174 -4.26 -21.24 7.22
CA TYR A 174 -3.55 -22.51 7.19
C TYR A 174 -4.36 -23.64 7.84
N PHE A 175 -4.96 -23.39 9.01
CA PHE A 175 -5.75 -24.38 9.75
C PHE A 175 -7.23 -24.48 9.30
N SER A 176 -7.65 -23.66 8.32
CA SER A 176 -9.03 -23.72 7.79
C SER A 176 -9.28 -24.91 6.84
N SER A 177 -8.21 -25.43 6.23
CA SER A 177 -8.25 -26.62 5.36
C SER A 177 -7.73 -27.86 6.08
N THR A 178 -8.28 -29.02 5.76
CA THR A 178 -7.71 -30.31 6.16
C THR A 178 -6.35 -30.52 5.48
N PRO A 179 -5.32 -30.99 6.20
CA PRO A 179 -4.02 -31.29 5.60
C PRO A 179 -4.16 -32.40 4.54
N GLU A 180 -3.47 -32.25 3.41
CA GLU A 180 -3.35 -33.31 2.40
C GLU A 180 -2.27 -34.31 2.85
N PHE A 181 -2.60 -35.61 2.92
CA PHE A 181 -1.72 -36.62 3.53
C PHE A 181 -0.98 -37.48 2.50
N GLY A 182 0.31 -37.76 2.76
CA GLY A 182 1.02 -38.92 2.23
C GLY A 182 1.09 -40.07 3.26
N PRO A 183 1.40 -41.33 2.85
CA PRO A 183 1.43 -42.49 3.74
C PRO A 183 2.50 -42.48 4.86
N ALA A 184 3.40 -41.48 4.91
CA ALA A 184 4.61 -41.46 5.76
C ALA A 184 4.62 -40.37 6.86
N ASP A 185 3.52 -39.67 7.10
CA ASP A 185 3.53 -38.36 7.79
C ASP A 185 3.10 -38.36 9.28
N GLY A 186 3.34 -39.44 10.03
CA GLY A 186 2.93 -39.55 11.44
C GLY A 186 3.44 -38.40 12.33
N LYS A 187 4.73 -38.06 12.23
CA LYS A 187 5.35 -36.95 12.99
C LYS A 187 4.82 -35.58 12.57
N PHE A 188 4.52 -35.39 11.29
CA PHE A 188 3.91 -34.14 10.81
C PHE A 188 2.51 -33.96 11.38
N LEU A 189 1.69 -35.02 11.42
CA LEU A 189 0.35 -34.97 11.98
C LEU A 189 0.36 -34.62 13.48
N GLU A 190 1.31 -35.17 14.24
CA GLU A 190 1.52 -34.80 15.65
C GLU A 190 1.90 -33.32 15.79
N ASP A 191 2.93 -32.87 15.06
CA ASP A 191 3.37 -31.46 15.05
C ASP A 191 2.22 -30.51 14.64
N TRP A 192 1.43 -30.90 13.62
CA TRP A 192 0.31 -30.12 13.09
C TRP A 192 -0.82 -30.02 14.11
N THR A 193 -1.20 -31.13 14.73
CA THR A 193 -2.28 -31.18 15.74
C THR A 193 -1.90 -30.37 16.97
N PHE A 194 -0.65 -30.51 17.41
CA PHE A 194 -0.10 -29.68 18.49
C PHE A 194 -0.17 -28.19 18.12
N MET A 195 0.30 -27.80 16.93
CA MET A 195 0.31 -26.40 16.53
C MET A 195 -1.09 -25.81 16.37
N LYS A 196 -2.05 -26.60 15.85
CA LYS A 196 -3.45 -26.19 15.76
C LYS A 196 -4.03 -25.93 17.15
N SER A 197 -3.78 -26.83 18.11
CA SER A 197 -4.23 -26.65 19.49
C SER A 197 -3.62 -25.40 20.15
N GLU A 198 -2.33 -25.12 19.92
CA GLU A 198 -1.69 -23.90 20.44
C GLU A 198 -2.27 -22.62 19.81
N TYR A 199 -2.64 -22.66 18.53
CA TYR A 199 -3.33 -21.55 17.87
C TYR A 199 -4.74 -21.34 18.44
N GLU A 200 -5.53 -22.40 18.65
CA GLU A 200 -6.85 -22.31 19.27
C GLU A 200 -6.78 -21.72 20.69
N LYS A 201 -5.77 -22.11 21.48
CA LYS A 201 -5.51 -21.51 22.80
C LYS A 201 -5.16 -20.03 22.71
N LEU A 202 -4.40 -19.60 21.68
CA LEU A 202 -4.11 -18.19 21.44
C LEU A 202 -5.39 -17.41 21.14
N VAL A 203 -6.25 -17.94 20.26
CA VAL A 203 -7.54 -17.34 19.92
C VAL A 203 -8.38 -17.12 21.16
N HIS A 204 -8.58 -18.17 21.98
CA HIS A 204 -9.33 -18.06 23.23
C HIS A 204 -8.73 -17.02 24.19
N ARG A 205 -7.40 -16.99 24.38
CA ARG A 205 -6.76 -15.97 25.23
C ARG A 205 -7.03 -14.54 24.76
N ILE A 206 -7.11 -14.31 23.46
CA ILE A 206 -7.37 -12.98 22.89
C ILE A 206 -8.86 -12.62 22.98
N GLU A 207 -9.74 -13.55 22.66
CA GLU A 207 -11.19 -13.32 22.65
C GLU A 207 -11.77 -13.19 24.07
N ASP A 208 -11.25 -13.96 25.03
CA ASP A 208 -11.68 -13.92 26.42
C ASP A 208 -11.04 -12.78 27.23
N ALA A 209 -10.06 -12.07 26.65
CA ALA A 209 -9.37 -10.98 27.33
C ALA A 209 -10.31 -9.77 27.51
N ASP A 210 -10.45 -9.31 28.74
CA ASP A 210 -11.20 -8.11 29.07
C ASP A 210 -10.26 -6.95 29.48
N GLU A 211 -10.52 -5.78 28.89
CA GLU A 211 -9.74 -4.57 29.14
C GLU A 211 -9.66 -4.19 30.63
N PRO A 212 -10.76 -4.20 31.42
CA PRO A 212 -10.69 -3.84 32.83
C PRO A 212 -9.83 -4.78 33.69
N SER A 213 -9.76 -6.07 33.36
CA SER A 213 -8.88 -7.00 34.09
C SER A 213 -7.42 -6.84 33.68
N LEU A 214 -7.14 -6.54 32.40
CA LEU A 214 -5.77 -6.24 31.96
C LEU A 214 -5.19 -5.01 32.67
N LEU A 215 -5.98 -3.95 32.83
CA LEU A 215 -5.55 -2.73 33.51
C LEU A 215 -5.38 -2.92 35.03
N ARG A 216 -6.22 -3.75 35.66
CA ARG A 216 -6.18 -3.97 37.13
C ARG A 216 -5.18 -5.04 37.57
N HIS A 217 -5.02 -6.12 36.81
CA HIS A 217 -4.24 -7.31 37.19
C HIS A 217 -2.99 -7.51 36.33
N GLY A 218 -2.74 -6.67 35.33
CA GLY A 218 -1.61 -6.79 34.40
C GLY A 218 -0.23 -6.42 34.96
N GLY A 219 -0.03 -6.41 36.28
CA GLY A 219 1.29 -6.24 36.90
C GLY A 219 2.01 -4.93 36.58
N GLY A 220 1.28 -3.84 36.29
CA GLY A 220 1.84 -2.54 35.89
C GLY A 220 2.33 -2.47 34.44
N GLU A 221 2.30 -3.57 33.69
CA GLU A 221 2.78 -3.63 32.31
C GLU A 221 1.92 -2.79 31.34
N PHE A 222 0.64 -2.62 31.66
CA PHE A 222 -0.32 -1.79 30.92
C PHE A 222 -0.62 -0.48 31.65
N ALA A 223 0.21 -0.06 32.62
CA ALA A 223 -0.04 1.15 33.39
C ALA A 223 -0.08 2.43 32.52
N GLU A 224 0.64 2.45 31.40
CA GLU A 224 0.62 3.56 30.43
C GLU A 224 -0.75 3.75 29.75
N PHE A 225 -1.66 2.77 29.86
CA PHE A 225 -3.03 2.83 29.33
C PHE A 225 -4.08 3.19 30.39
N LEU A 226 -3.68 3.37 31.66
CA LEU A 226 -4.60 3.80 32.71
C LEU A 226 -5.03 5.24 32.48
N ASP A 227 -6.34 5.51 32.58
CA ASP A 227 -6.96 6.83 32.43
C ASP A 227 -6.65 7.52 31.07
N VAL A 228 -6.40 6.73 30.02
CA VAL A 228 -6.13 7.20 28.67
C VAL A 228 -7.43 7.27 27.85
N GLU A 229 -7.66 8.40 27.19
CA GLU A 229 -8.72 8.56 26.20
C GLU A 229 -8.17 8.37 24.77
N ARG A 230 -8.93 7.70 23.88
CA ARG A 230 -8.49 7.43 22.49
C ARG A 230 -8.07 8.68 21.70
N GLY A 231 -8.64 9.84 22.01
CA GLY A 231 -8.32 11.12 21.36
C GLY A 231 -7.32 12.00 22.13
N ASN A 232 -6.90 11.59 23.31
CA ASN A 232 -6.09 12.39 24.22
C ASN A 232 -5.19 11.49 25.08
N HIS A 233 -3.98 11.21 24.59
CA HIS A 233 -3.04 10.33 25.27
C HIS A 233 -1.60 10.56 24.82
N PRO A 234 -0.61 10.28 25.70
CA PRO A 234 0.80 10.38 25.33
C PRO A 234 1.20 9.29 24.33
N THR A 235 2.39 9.44 23.75
CA THR A 235 2.99 8.37 22.96
C THR A 235 3.30 7.15 23.82
N ILE A 236 2.86 5.97 23.38
CA ILE A 236 3.19 4.67 23.96
C ILE A 236 3.98 3.86 22.93
N ILE A 237 5.22 3.48 23.26
CA ILE A 237 6.04 2.59 22.43
C ILE A 237 6.48 1.43 23.30
N LYS A 238 6.23 0.20 22.83
CA LYS A 238 6.65 -1.04 23.52
C LYS A 238 7.37 -1.96 22.56
N VAL A 239 8.59 -2.36 22.92
CA VAL A 239 9.31 -3.44 22.24
C VAL A 239 8.80 -4.78 22.78
N LEU A 240 7.94 -5.44 22.01
CA LEU A 240 7.28 -6.69 22.40
C LEU A 240 8.19 -7.90 22.17
N TRP A 241 9.06 -7.83 21.16
CA TRP A 241 10.06 -8.85 20.87
C TRP A 241 11.34 -8.25 20.30
N ASP A 242 12.49 -8.70 20.83
CA ASP A 242 13.82 -8.41 20.29
C ASP A 242 14.74 -9.63 20.45
N ASN A 243 15.56 -9.90 19.44
CA ASN A 243 16.40 -11.10 19.35
C ASN A 243 17.66 -11.03 20.22
N ASN A 244 17.98 -9.87 20.81
CA ASN A 244 19.03 -9.76 21.83
C ASN A 244 18.79 -10.66 23.05
N ARG A 245 17.54 -11.11 23.26
CA ARG A 245 17.15 -12.08 24.30
C ARG A 245 17.18 -13.54 23.81
N SER A 246 17.54 -13.79 22.54
CA SER A 246 17.51 -15.11 21.91
C SER A 246 18.92 -15.68 21.70
N ARG A 247 19.06 -17.01 21.78
CA ARG A 247 20.30 -17.69 21.41
C ARG A 247 20.42 -17.72 19.87
N THR A 248 21.63 -17.64 19.37
CA THR A 248 21.98 -17.58 17.93
C THR A 248 21.25 -18.62 17.08
N GLY A 249 20.54 -18.17 16.03
CA GLY A 249 20.07 -19.01 14.91
C GLY A 249 18.56 -19.11 14.69
N ASP A 250 17.73 -18.91 15.72
CA ASP A 250 16.28 -19.19 15.68
C ASP A 250 15.38 -17.95 15.90
N GLY A 251 15.89 -16.76 15.61
CA GLY A 251 15.15 -15.51 15.73
C GLY A 251 14.06 -15.33 14.65
N PHE A 252 13.04 -14.56 14.98
CA PHE A 252 12.05 -14.01 14.05
C PHE A 252 12.07 -12.47 14.12
N PRO A 253 11.47 -11.75 13.15
CA PRO A 253 11.54 -10.29 13.09
C PRO A 253 11.18 -9.62 14.41
N ARG A 254 11.81 -8.48 14.72
CA ARG A 254 11.47 -7.70 15.92
C ARG A 254 10.00 -7.28 15.87
N LEU A 255 9.34 -7.16 17.02
CA LEU A 255 7.96 -6.69 17.10
C LEU A 255 7.86 -5.48 18.02
N ILE A 256 7.41 -4.35 17.45
CA ILE A 256 7.28 -3.07 18.15
C ILE A 256 5.83 -2.60 18.05
N TYR A 257 5.23 -2.29 19.18
CA TYR A 257 3.95 -1.62 19.28
C TYR A 257 4.16 -0.10 19.40
N VAL A 258 3.40 0.67 18.63
CA VAL A 258 3.44 2.14 18.63
C VAL A 258 2.01 2.68 18.69
N SER A 259 1.73 3.51 19.68
CA SER A 259 0.57 4.39 19.71
C SER A 259 1.10 5.81 19.80
N ARG A 260 0.90 6.59 18.73
CA ARG A 260 1.39 7.98 18.65
C ARG A 260 0.58 8.89 19.57
N GLU A 261 1.18 9.96 20.08
CA GLU A 261 0.45 10.92 20.89
C GLU A 261 -0.75 11.50 20.10
N LYS A 262 -1.88 11.64 20.80
CA LYS A 262 -3.07 12.33 20.30
C LYS A 262 -3.48 13.41 21.29
N SER A 263 -3.92 14.53 20.74
CA SER A 263 -4.44 15.66 21.51
C SER A 263 -5.70 16.18 20.81
N PRO A 264 -6.75 16.57 21.56
CA PRO A 264 -8.00 17.06 20.97
C PRO A 264 -7.82 18.36 20.16
N ASN A 265 -6.73 19.08 20.38
CA ASN A 265 -6.45 20.37 19.73
C ASN A 265 -5.72 20.23 18.39
N LEU A 266 -5.22 19.04 18.05
CA LEU A 266 -4.38 18.82 16.87
C LEU A 266 -4.98 17.73 15.98
N HIS A 267 -5.11 18.04 14.69
CA HIS A 267 -5.58 17.08 13.71
C HIS A 267 -4.52 15.99 13.48
N HIS A 268 -4.90 14.73 13.66
CA HIS A 268 -3.95 13.61 13.60
C HIS A 268 -3.79 13.00 12.19
N HIS A 269 -4.52 13.47 11.18
CA HIS A 269 -4.35 13.04 9.78
C HIS A 269 -4.52 11.53 9.52
N TYR A 270 -5.33 10.85 10.34
CA TYR A 270 -5.69 9.43 10.17
C TYR A 270 -4.47 8.55 9.84
N LYS A 271 -4.59 7.64 8.87
CA LYS A 271 -3.53 6.71 8.47
C LYS A 271 -2.28 7.41 7.94
N ALA A 272 -2.41 8.51 7.20
CA ALA A 272 -1.26 9.29 6.71
C ALA A 272 -0.33 9.72 7.86
N GLY A 273 -0.92 10.26 8.94
CA GLY A 273 -0.15 10.67 10.12
C GLY A 273 0.42 9.49 10.90
N ALA A 274 -0.28 8.36 10.96
CA ALA A 274 0.20 7.14 11.60
C ALA A 274 1.45 6.60 10.88
N MET A 275 1.39 6.55 9.55
CA MET A 275 2.52 6.16 8.69
C MET A 275 3.70 7.11 8.83
N ASN A 276 3.46 8.42 8.94
CA ASN A 276 4.51 9.41 9.16
C ASN A 276 5.17 9.27 10.53
N ALA A 277 4.39 9.05 11.59
CA ALA A 277 4.92 8.75 12.93
C ALA A 277 5.77 7.47 12.93
N LEU A 278 5.27 6.37 12.34
CA LEU A 278 6.03 5.13 12.19
C LEU A 278 7.34 5.34 11.41
N THR A 279 7.32 6.16 10.35
CA THR A 279 8.51 6.47 9.57
C THR A 279 9.58 7.16 10.40
N ARG A 280 9.19 8.05 11.32
CA ARG A 280 10.14 8.72 12.24
C ARG A 280 10.63 7.79 13.35
N VAL A 281 9.73 7.04 13.98
CA VAL A 281 10.05 6.08 15.04
C VAL A 281 11.03 5.01 14.55
N SER A 282 10.69 4.35 13.44
CA SER A 282 11.54 3.31 12.84
C SER A 282 12.91 3.83 12.40
N ALA A 283 13.02 5.09 11.99
CA ALA A 283 14.32 5.68 11.63
C ALA A 283 15.29 5.73 12.82
N LEU A 284 14.78 5.94 14.02
CA LEU A 284 15.61 5.97 15.23
C LEU A 284 15.89 4.57 15.78
N MET A 285 14.98 3.62 15.55
CA MET A 285 15.09 2.28 16.14
C MET A 285 15.84 1.29 15.24
N THR A 286 15.51 1.20 13.95
CA THR A 286 16.06 0.20 13.01
C THR A 286 16.68 0.80 11.75
N ASN A 287 16.22 1.98 11.36
CA ASN A 287 16.66 2.75 10.20
C ASN A 287 16.74 1.95 8.88
N ALA A 288 15.79 1.04 8.63
CA ALA A 288 15.85 0.20 7.43
C ALA A 288 15.67 1.03 6.15
N PRO A 289 16.49 0.83 5.09
CA PRO A 289 16.38 1.63 3.85
C PRO A 289 15.09 1.38 3.06
N PHE A 290 14.39 0.27 3.34
CA PHE A 290 13.12 -0.07 2.72
C PHE A 290 12.03 -0.28 3.77
N MET A 291 10.80 0.05 3.39
CA MET A 291 9.62 -0.07 4.25
C MET A 291 8.50 -0.78 3.50
N LEU A 292 7.87 -1.77 4.11
CA LEU A 292 6.61 -2.36 3.65
C LEU A 292 5.47 -1.74 4.44
N ASN A 293 4.40 -1.31 3.79
CA ASN A 293 3.16 -0.95 4.48
C ASN A 293 2.06 -1.98 4.19
N LEU A 294 1.29 -2.31 5.22
CA LEU A 294 0.22 -3.30 5.17
C LEU A 294 -0.94 -2.89 6.08
N ASP A 295 -2.16 -3.16 5.63
CA ASP A 295 -3.35 -3.00 6.46
C ASP A 295 -3.50 -4.19 7.42
N CYS A 296 -4.17 -3.96 8.56
CA CYS A 296 -4.36 -4.97 9.58
C CYS A 296 -5.13 -6.20 9.09
N ASP A 297 -5.96 -6.06 8.04
CA ASP A 297 -6.77 -7.10 7.43
C ASP A 297 -6.12 -7.80 6.22
N MET A 298 -4.85 -7.48 5.92
CA MET A 298 -4.07 -8.06 4.82
C MET A 298 -2.93 -8.92 5.38
N PHE A 299 -2.87 -10.19 5.01
CA PHE A 299 -1.80 -11.10 5.46
C PHE A 299 -0.88 -11.54 4.32
N VAL A 300 0.33 -12.00 4.66
CA VAL A 300 1.31 -12.58 3.73
C VAL A 300 0.82 -13.93 3.24
N ASN A 301 0.58 -14.04 1.94
CA ASN A 301 0.20 -15.29 1.30
C ASN A 301 1.38 -15.99 0.61
N ASN A 302 2.38 -15.23 0.15
CA ASN A 302 3.64 -15.78 -0.36
C ASN A 302 4.81 -15.38 0.57
N PRO A 303 5.48 -16.34 1.24
CA PRO A 303 6.48 -16.02 2.26
C PRO A 303 7.78 -15.44 1.68
N ARG A 304 8.00 -15.58 0.36
CA ARG A 304 9.16 -15.00 -0.35
C ARG A 304 8.89 -13.60 -0.91
N VAL A 305 7.75 -12.99 -0.58
CA VAL A 305 7.32 -11.68 -1.12
C VAL A 305 8.39 -10.59 -0.98
N VAL A 306 9.11 -10.54 0.14
CA VAL A 306 10.16 -9.54 0.36
C VAL A 306 11.32 -9.74 -0.62
N LEU A 307 11.70 -10.98 -0.92
CA LEU A 307 12.74 -11.29 -1.90
C LEU A 307 12.33 -10.87 -3.31
N HIS A 308 11.08 -11.10 -3.69
CA HIS A 308 10.53 -10.63 -4.97
C HIS A 308 10.54 -9.09 -5.05
N ALA A 309 10.18 -8.41 -3.96
CA ALA A 309 10.26 -6.96 -3.90
C ALA A 309 11.70 -6.45 -4.03
N MET A 310 12.66 -7.11 -3.38
CA MET A 310 14.09 -6.78 -3.50
C MET A 310 14.61 -7.00 -4.92
N CYS A 311 14.14 -8.02 -5.65
CA CYS A 311 14.47 -8.21 -7.07
C CYS A 311 14.08 -6.98 -7.90
N LEU A 312 12.89 -6.41 -7.65
CA LEU A 312 12.39 -5.25 -8.37
C LEU A 312 13.04 -3.94 -7.92
N LEU A 313 13.37 -3.82 -6.63
CA LEU A 313 13.99 -2.61 -6.10
C LEU A 313 15.48 -2.54 -6.44
N LEU A 314 16.21 -3.64 -6.33
CA LEU A 314 17.67 -3.71 -6.52
C LEU A 314 18.07 -4.12 -7.95
N GLY A 315 17.17 -4.70 -8.73
CA GLY A 315 17.48 -5.28 -10.04
C GLY A 315 17.45 -4.30 -11.22
N PHE A 316 17.55 -3.00 -10.97
CA PHE A 316 17.74 -2.00 -12.02
C PHE A 316 19.16 -1.45 -11.95
N ASP A 317 19.79 -1.25 -13.11
CA ASP A 317 21.19 -0.77 -13.20
C ASP A 317 21.39 0.63 -12.60
N ASP A 318 20.31 1.41 -12.45
CA ASP A 318 20.31 2.73 -11.83
C ASP A 318 19.43 2.71 -10.56
N GLU A 319 19.99 3.17 -9.44
CA GLU A 319 19.27 3.34 -8.17
C GLU A 319 18.04 4.26 -8.28
N ILE A 320 18.01 5.12 -9.29
CA ILE A 320 16.99 6.14 -9.56
C ILE A 320 15.71 5.54 -10.17
N SER A 321 15.72 4.26 -10.53
CA SER A 321 14.70 3.67 -11.38
C SER A 321 13.41 3.22 -10.71
N CYS A 322 13.37 2.89 -9.41
CA CYS A 322 12.14 2.39 -8.76
C CYS A 322 12.03 2.87 -7.32
N ALA A 323 11.08 3.77 -7.06
CA ALA A 323 10.78 4.29 -5.73
C ALA A 323 9.98 3.32 -4.87
N PHE A 324 9.01 2.64 -5.47
CA PHE A 324 8.16 1.70 -4.77
C PHE A 324 7.65 0.57 -5.66
N VAL A 325 7.35 -0.56 -5.02
CA VAL A 325 6.80 -1.77 -5.62
C VAL A 325 5.41 -2.01 -5.02
N GLN A 326 4.37 -1.89 -5.84
CA GLN A 326 3.00 -2.14 -5.41
C GLN A 326 2.60 -3.58 -5.76
N THR A 327 1.99 -4.30 -4.82
CA THR A 327 1.33 -5.59 -5.12
C THR A 327 -0.15 -5.36 -5.46
N PRO A 328 -0.75 -6.14 -6.37
CA PRO A 328 -2.19 -6.16 -6.53
C PRO A 328 -2.88 -6.55 -5.22
N GLN A 329 -3.92 -5.79 -4.83
CA GLN A 329 -4.79 -6.21 -3.73
C GLN A 329 -5.61 -7.42 -4.19
N LYS A 330 -5.56 -8.50 -3.42
CA LYS A 330 -6.32 -9.72 -3.65
C LYS A 330 -7.07 -10.06 -2.37
N PHE A 331 -8.27 -10.58 -2.53
CA PHE A 331 -9.16 -10.82 -1.40
C PHE A 331 -9.52 -12.30 -1.30
N TYR A 332 -9.55 -12.83 -0.08
CA TYR A 332 -10.08 -14.15 0.19
C TYR A 332 -11.56 -14.07 0.55
N GLY A 333 -12.32 -15.13 0.27
CA GLY A 333 -13.75 -15.17 0.59
C GLY A 333 -14.62 -14.17 -0.20
N ALA A 334 -14.06 -13.52 -1.23
CA ALA A 334 -14.81 -12.61 -2.07
C ALA A 334 -15.93 -13.34 -2.84
N LEU A 335 -17.05 -12.66 -3.04
CA LEU A 335 -18.17 -13.16 -3.82
C LEU A 335 -17.72 -13.45 -5.26
N LYS A 336 -18.02 -14.66 -5.75
CA LYS A 336 -17.59 -15.13 -7.08
C LYS A 336 -18.14 -14.27 -8.22
N ASP A 337 -19.36 -13.76 -8.06
CA ASP A 337 -20.06 -12.88 -8.99
C ASP A 337 -19.69 -11.40 -8.82
N ASP A 338 -19.03 -11.03 -7.72
CA ASP A 338 -18.55 -9.69 -7.36
C ASP A 338 -19.51 -8.55 -7.77
N PRO A 339 -20.75 -8.55 -7.26
CA PRO A 339 -21.78 -7.58 -7.68
C PRO A 339 -21.39 -6.12 -7.38
N PHE A 340 -20.42 -5.92 -6.48
CA PHE A 340 -19.93 -4.60 -6.06
C PHE A 340 -18.61 -4.19 -6.75
N GLY A 341 -17.97 -5.09 -7.50
CA GLY A 341 -16.67 -4.82 -8.14
C GLY A 341 -15.49 -4.69 -7.16
N ASN A 342 -15.61 -5.28 -5.96
CA ASN A 342 -14.64 -5.16 -4.87
C ASN A 342 -13.35 -5.93 -5.12
N GLN A 343 -13.34 -6.90 -6.03
CA GLN A 343 -12.11 -7.65 -6.34
C GLN A 343 -11.08 -6.80 -7.10
N LEU A 344 -11.48 -5.61 -7.59
CA LEU A 344 -10.63 -4.65 -8.31
C LEU A 344 -9.86 -5.26 -9.50
N GLU A 345 -10.30 -6.41 -10.02
CA GLU A 345 -9.54 -7.21 -10.98
C GLU A 345 -9.32 -6.43 -12.29
N VAL A 346 -10.35 -5.75 -12.79
CA VAL A 346 -10.22 -4.94 -14.01
C VAL A 346 -9.29 -3.75 -13.79
N SER A 347 -9.45 -3.03 -12.67
CA SER A 347 -8.68 -1.83 -12.34
C SER A 347 -7.19 -2.14 -12.16
N LEU A 348 -6.84 -3.15 -11.36
CA LEU A 348 -5.45 -3.47 -11.07
C LEU A 348 -4.79 -4.38 -12.11
N MET A 349 -5.49 -5.41 -12.60
CA MET A 349 -4.88 -6.42 -13.48
C MET A 349 -4.96 -6.06 -14.96
N LYS A 350 -6.05 -5.41 -15.41
CA LYS A 350 -6.20 -5.04 -16.84
C LYS A 350 -5.66 -3.65 -17.12
N VAL A 351 -6.12 -2.65 -16.37
CA VAL A 351 -5.70 -1.24 -16.54
C VAL A 351 -4.33 -1.02 -15.87
N GLY A 352 -4.14 -1.53 -14.65
CA GLY A 352 -2.90 -1.35 -13.89
C GLY A 352 -1.65 -1.86 -14.59
N ARG A 353 -1.70 -2.99 -15.32
CA ARG A 353 -0.57 -3.45 -16.16
C ARG A 353 -0.18 -2.45 -17.24
N GLY A 354 -1.16 -1.75 -17.83
CA GLY A 354 -0.93 -0.69 -18.81
C GLY A 354 -0.27 0.54 -18.19
N ILE A 355 -0.76 0.96 -17.02
CA ILE A 355 -0.21 2.10 -16.26
C ILE A 355 1.21 1.77 -15.76
N ALA A 356 1.46 0.55 -15.31
CA ALA A 356 2.79 0.06 -14.92
C ALA A 356 3.82 0.17 -16.05
N GLY A 357 3.39 0.19 -17.31
CA GLY A 357 4.28 0.37 -18.47
C GLY A 357 4.62 1.82 -18.81
N LEU A 358 3.99 2.79 -18.13
CA LEU A 358 4.26 4.22 -18.26
C LEU A 358 5.41 4.61 -17.31
N GLN A 359 5.12 5.52 -16.37
CA GLN A 359 6.01 5.87 -15.27
C GLN A 359 5.87 4.88 -14.10
N GLY A 360 4.77 4.14 -14.00
CA GLY A 360 4.57 3.11 -12.99
C GLY A 360 3.16 3.12 -12.40
N ILE A 361 2.80 2.05 -11.69
CA ILE A 361 1.48 1.92 -11.06
C ILE A 361 1.33 2.86 -9.85
N PHE A 362 0.10 3.22 -9.53
CA PHE A 362 -0.22 4.03 -8.34
C PHE A 362 0.11 3.29 -7.04
N TYR A 363 0.35 4.04 -5.99
CA TYR A 363 0.35 3.52 -4.63
C TYR A 363 -1.11 3.40 -4.15
N CYS A 364 -1.50 2.21 -3.70
CA CYS A 364 -2.89 1.86 -3.38
C CYS A 364 -3.14 1.65 -1.88
N GLY A 365 -2.25 2.15 -1.01
CA GLY A 365 -2.50 2.21 0.42
C GLY A 365 -2.09 0.98 1.24
N THR A 366 -1.76 -0.16 0.61
CA THR A 366 -1.39 -1.42 1.27
C THR A 366 -0.59 -2.33 0.33
N GLY A 367 0.21 -3.24 0.88
CA GLY A 367 1.02 -4.19 0.11
C GLY A 367 2.05 -3.49 -0.77
N CYS A 368 2.69 -2.44 -0.26
CA CYS A 368 3.64 -1.65 -1.04
C CYS A 368 4.99 -1.53 -0.33
N PHE A 369 6.06 -1.80 -1.07
CA PHE A 369 7.43 -1.64 -0.61
C PHE A 369 7.97 -0.30 -1.10
N HIS A 370 8.39 0.57 -0.19
CA HIS A 370 8.91 1.90 -0.46
C HIS A 370 10.39 2.00 -0.12
N ARG A 371 11.14 2.76 -0.93
CA ARG A 371 12.44 3.29 -0.52
C ARG A 371 12.25 4.41 0.50
N ARG A 372 12.87 4.28 1.67
CA ARG A 372 12.78 5.29 2.76
C ARG A 372 13.27 6.67 2.30
N LYS A 373 14.37 6.74 1.55
CA LYS A 373 14.87 8.02 0.98
C LYS A 373 13.85 8.73 0.09
N VAL A 374 12.96 7.98 -0.58
CA VAL A 374 11.91 8.57 -1.43
C VAL A 374 10.77 9.13 -0.58
N ILE A 375 10.39 8.42 0.48
CA ILE A 375 9.44 8.93 1.48
C ILE A 375 9.98 10.22 2.12
N TYR A 376 11.28 10.32 2.34
CA TYR A 376 11.96 11.54 2.78
C TYR A 376 11.96 12.70 1.77
N GLY A 377 11.36 12.54 0.59
CA GLY A 377 11.18 13.62 -0.37
C GLY A 377 12.34 13.82 -1.34
N MET A 378 13.29 12.87 -1.41
CA MET A 378 14.37 12.91 -2.40
C MET A 378 13.80 12.98 -3.82
N ARG A 379 14.42 13.81 -4.66
CA ARG A 379 14.02 14.04 -6.06
C ARG A 379 15.06 13.47 -7.00
N THR A 380 14.62 13.08 -8.20
CA THR A 380 15.49 12.59 -9.26
C THR A 380 15.65 13.69 -10.32
N GLY A 381 16.86 14.20 -10.54
CA GLY A 381 17.20 15.18 -11.57
C GLY A 381 18.02 14.57 -12.71
N ARG A 382 18.25 15.35 -13.79
CA ARG A 382 19.09 14.95 -14.94
C ARG A 382 20.57 14.72 -14.56
N GLU A 383 21.01 15.24 -13.41
CA GLU A 383 22.38 15.14 -12.89
C GLU A 383 22.49 14.21 -11.65
N GLY A 384 21.44 13.45 -11.34
CA GLY A 384 21.40 12.53 -10.20
C GLY A 384 20.36 12.89 -9.12
N THR A 385 20.50 12.29 -7.95
CA THR A 385 19.61 12.54 -6.80
C THR A 385 20.04 13.80 -6.08
N THR A 386 19.18 14.82 -5.99
CA THR A 386 19.52 16.06 -5.27
C THR A 386 19.36 15.84 -3.77
N GLY A 387 20.47 15.72 -3.04
CA GLY A 387 20.49 15.67 -1.57
C GLY A 387 20.20 17.03 -0.93
N TYR A 388 19.96 17.02 0.38
CA TYR A 388 19.74 18.24 1.16
C TYR A 388 21.07 18.87 1.55
N SER A 389 21.32 20.08 1.07
CA SER A 389 22.65 20.71 1.12
C SER A 389 22.89 21.56 2.36
N SER A 390 21.85 21.92 3.12
CA SER A 390 22.00 22.78 4.32
C SER A 390 21.35 22.20 5.57
N ASN A 391 21.99 22.43 6.71
CA ASN A 391 21.46 22.01 8.03
C ASN A 391 20.12 22.70 8.37
N LYS A 392 19.92 23.91 7.85
CA LYS A 392 18.65 24.65 7.95
C LYS A 392 17.51 23.97 7.17
N GLU A 393 17.81 23.44 5.99
CA GLU A 393 16.85 22.68 5.18
C GLU A 393 16.50 21.35 5.84
N LEU A 394 17.48 20.63 6.41
CA LEU A 394 17.24 19.42 7.19
C LEU A 394 16.34 19.69 8.40
N HIS A 395 16.56 20.79 9.11
CA HIS A 395 15.70 21.17 10.24
C HIS A 395 14.26 21.46 9.81
N SER A 396 14.06 22.23 8.73
CA SER A 396 12.73 22.50 8.19
C SER A 396 12.02 21.23 7.74
N LYS A 397 12.74 20.25 7.19
CA LYS A 397 12.14 19.02 6.64
C LYS A 397 11.88 17.95 7.70
N PHE A 398 12.84 17.73 8.61
CA PHE A 398 12.82 16.61 9.55
C PHE A 398 12.51 17.01 11.00
N GLY A 399 12.50 18.30 11.31
CA GLY A 399 12.17 18.82 12.64
C GLY A 399 13.38 19.04 13.54
N SER A 400 13.12 19.11 14.85
CA SER A 400 14.09 19.51 15.87
C SER A 400 15.06 18.41 16.30
N SER A 401 14.68 17.13 16.21
CA SER A 401 15.50 16.02 16.69
C SER A 401 16.80 15.87 15.89
N ASN A 402 17.94 16.01 16.57
CA ASN A 402 19.26 15.83 15.95
C ASN A 402 19.51 14.37 15.57
N ASN A 403 19.20 13.43 16.46
CA ASN A 403 19.31 12.00 16.20
C ASN A 403 18.52 11.58 14.96
N PHE A 404 17.31 12.11 14.79
CA PHE A 404 16.49 11.78 13.62
C PHE A 404 17.06 12.39 12.33
N LYS A 405 17.56 13.63 12.37
CA LYS A 405 18.23 14.24 11.23
C LYS A 405 19.49 13.47 10.80
N GLU A 406 20.28 13.00 11.74
CA GLU A 406 21.47 12.18 11.47
C GLU A 406 21.09 10.83 10.87
N SER A 407 20.14 10.11 11.48
CA SER A 407 19.62 8.85 10.96
C SER A 407 19.05 9.00 9.53
N ALA A 408 18.27 10.05 9.27
CA ALA A 408 17.71 10.32 7.95
C ALA A 408 18.82 10.63 6.93
N ARG A 409 19.88 11.34 7.34
CA ARG A 409 21.05 11.63 6.51
C ARG A 409 21.75 10.33 6.09
N ASP A 410 21.90 9.38 6.99
CA ASP A 410 22.58 8.11 6.69
C ASP A 410 21.84 7.31 5.61
N VAL A 411 20.51 7.25 5.66
CA VAL A 411 19.70 6.62 4.60
C VAL A 411 19.77 7.38 3.28
N ILE A 412 19.77 8.71 3.32
CA ILE A 412 19.79 9.56 2.12
C ILE A 412 21.11 9.42 1.36
N TYR A 413 22.22 9.42 2.09
CA TYR A 413 23.57 9.37 1.51
C TYR A 413 24.18 7.96 1.46
N GLY A 414 23.44 6.94 1.91
CA GLY A 414 23.89 5.53 1.84
C GLY A 414 24.95 5.16 2.88
N ASN A 415 25.11 5.95 3.94
CA ASN A 415 26.07 5.72 5.03
C ASN A 415 25.46 4.85 6.14
N LEU A 416 24.70 3.81 5.76
CA LEU A 416 24.07 2.93 6.74
C LEU A 416 25.14 2.09 7.45
N SER A 417 25.11 2.10 8.78
CA SER A 417 25.97 1.22 9.58
C SER A 417 25.66 -0.24 9.23
N THR A 418 26.73 -1.03 9.09
CA THR A 418 26.65 -2.49 8.94
C THR A 418 26.69 -3.19 10.30
N GLU A 419 26.91 -2.45 11.39
CA GLU A 419 26.92 -3.01 12.73
C GLU A 419 25.50 -3.35 13.21
N PRO A 420 25.30 -4.53 13.83
CA PRO A 420 24.01 -4.93 14.35
C PRO A 420 23.59 -3.99 15.50
N ILE A 421 22.33 -3.55 15.47
CA ILE A 421 21.78 -2.68 16.51
C ILE A 421 21.73 -3.44 17.83
N VAL A 422 22.52 -2.98 18.80
CA VAL A 422 22.80 -3.68 20.06
C VAL A 422 21.62 -3.65 21.04
N ASP A 423 20.80 -2.60 21.05
CA ASP A 423 19.56 -2.56 21.84
C ASP A 423 18.59 -1.47 21.35
N ILE A 424 17.49 -1.88 20.69
CA ILE A 424 16.44 -0.96 20.25
C ILE A 424 15.64 -0.36 21.41
N SER A 425 15.72 -0.96 22.61
CA SER A 425 15.01 -0.48 23.80
C SER A 425 15.57 0.86 24.29
N SER A 426 16.87 1.09 24.12
CA SER A 426 17.50 2.38 24.47
C SER A 426 17.03 3.55 23.61
N CYS A 427 16.45 3.28 22.43
CA CYS A 427 15.95 4.29 21.51
C CYS A 427 14.50 4.73 21.82
N VAL A 428 13.82 4.07 22.77
CA VAL A 428 12.38 4.26 23.01
C VAL A 428 12.05 5.70 23.43
N ASP A 429 12.84 6.30 24.32
CA ASP A 429 12.56 7.66 24.80
C ASP A 429 12.71 8.70 23.68
N VAL A 430 13.79 8.62 22.89
CA VAL A 430 13.98 9.51 21.73
C VAL A 430 12.94 9.23 20.63
N ALA A 431 12.50 7.98 20.49
CA ALA A 431 11.42 7.62 19.57
C ALA A 431 10.07 8.21 20.01
N LYS A 432 9.81 8.29 21.33
CA LYS A 432 8.60 8.92 21.87
C LYS A 432 8.54 10.42 21.52
N GLU A 433 9.68 11.11 21.55
CA GLU A 433 9.77 12.54 21.17
C GLU A 433 9.37 12.79 19.71
N VAL A 434 9.84 11.96 18.77
CA VAL A 434 9.52 12.14 17.34
C VAL A 434 8.11 11.64 16.97
N ALA A 435 7.46 10.90 17.85
CA ALA A 435 6.07 10.45 17.70
C ALA A 435 5.05 11.41 18.33
N ALA A 436 5.51 12.50 18.95
CA ALA A 436 4.66 13.51 19.56
C ALA A 436 3.74 14.20 18.53
N CYS A 437 2.55 14.59 18.98
CA CYS A 437 1.51 15.15 18.12
C CYS A 437 1.87 16.53 17.54
N ASN A 438 2.74 17.27 18.24
CA ASN A 438 3.20 18.60 17.85
C ASN A 438 4.52 18.57 17.06
N TYR A 439 5.16 17.40 16.88
CA TYR A 439 6.48 17.29 16.26
C TYR A 439 6.49 17.83 14.81
N GLU A 440 5.36 17.70 14.12
CA GLU A 440 5.23 18.08 12.71
C GLU A 440 4.96 19.59 12.52
N ILE A 441 4.65 20.33 13.59
CA ILE A 441 4.31 21.75 13.51
C ILE A 441 5.53 22.55 13.03
N GLY A 442 5.33 23.33 11.97
CA GLY A 442 6.40 24.15 11.38
C GLY A 442 7.42 23.34 10.56
N THR A 443 7.16 22.06 10.30
CA THR A 443 8.00 21.20 9.45
C THR A 443 7.35 20.93 8.09
N CYS A 444 8.08 20.26 7.18
CA CYS A 444 7.56 19.84 5.88
C CYS A 444 6.86 18.45 5.87
N TRP A 445 6.65 17.83 7.03
CA TRP A 445 5.93 16.56 7.15
C TRP A 445 4.49 16.69 6.65
N GLY A 446 4.02 15.68 5.92
CA GLY A 446 2.69 15.70 5.32
C GLY A 446 2.56 16.55 4.05
N GLN A 447 3.60 17.32 3.69
CA GLN A 447 3.57 18.20 2.52
C GLN A 447 4.62 17.78 1.49
N GLU A 448 5.90 17.82 1.88
CA GLU A 448 7.02 17.41 1.03
C GLU A 448 7.65 16.08 1.47
N VAL A 449 7.56 15.79 2.77
CA VAL A 449 8.15 14.63 3.43
C VAL A 449 7.02 13.73 3.95
N GLY A 450 7.18 12.42 3.79
CA GLY A 450 6.21 11.44 4.27
C GLY A 450 5.04 11.17 3.32
N TRP A 451 4.00 10.55 3.87
CA TRP A 451 2.67 10.45 3.29
C TRP A 451 1.99 11.81 3.30
N VAL A 452 1.34 12.15 2.19
CA VAL A 452 0.82 13.50 1.92
C VAL A 452 -0.53 13.71 2.60
N TYR A 453 -0.70 14.84 3.27
CA TYR A 453 -1.94 15.23 3.93
C TYR A 453 -2.87 16.00 2.99
N GLY A 454 -4.14 16.11 3.38
CA GLY A 454 -5.13 16.97 2.72
C GLY A 454 -5.98 16.29 1.66
N SER A 455 -5.99 14.95 1.60
CA SER A 455 -6.98 14.18 0.85
C SER A 455 -7.38 12.91 1.62
N LEU A 456 -8.63 12.48 1.47
CA LEU A 456 -9.11 11.17 1.95
C LEU A 456 -8.52 9.98 1.19
N THR A 457 -7.81 10.23 0.09
CA THR A 457 -7.02 9.26 -0.69
C THR A 457 -5.56 9.69 -0.67
N GLU A 458 -4.98 9.78 0.53
CA GLU A 458 -3.58 10.17 0.74
C GLU A 458 -2.59 9.24 0.03
N ASP A 459 -2.99 8.00 -0.20
CA ASP A 459 -2.19 6.95 -0.81
C ASP A 459 -1.88 7.30 -2.28
N VAL A 460 -2.91 7.44 -3.11
CA VAL A 460 -2.74 7.77 -4.52
C VAL A 460 -2.07 9.13 -4.68
N LEU A 461 -2.38 10.10 -3.80
CA LEU A 461 -1.73 11.40 -3.76
C LEU A 461 -0.24 11.31 -3.43
N THR A 462 0.15 10.47 -2.47
CA THR A 462 1.55 10.22 -2.13
C THR A 462 2.29 9.58 -3.30
N GLY A 463 1.68 8.59 -3.96
CA GLY A 463 2.22 8.00 -5.18
C GLY A 463 2.45 9.04 -6.29
N GLN A 464 1.49 9.95 -6.49
CA GLN A 464 1.63 11.02 -7.48
C GLN A 464 2.75 12.00 -7.10
N ARG A 465 2.90 12.37 -5.83
CA ARG A 465 4.02 13.22 -5.37
C ARG A 465 5.36 12.58 -5.72
N ILE A 466 5.49 11.28 -5.50
CA ILE A 466 6.70 10.50 -5.83
C ILE A 466 6.95 10.52 -7.34
N HIS A 467 5.95 10.23 -8.18
CA HIS A 467 6.09 10.31 -9.64
C HIS A 467 6.38 11.73 -10.13
N ALA A 468 5.76 12.76 -9.53
CA ALA A 468 6.04 14.16 -9.84
C ALA A 468 7.44 14.62 -9.41
N ALA A 469 8.11 13.87 -8.52
CA ALA A 469 9.53 14.04 -8.19
C ALA A 469 10.48 13.32 -9.17
N GLY A 470 9.93 12.64 -10.19
CA GLY A 470 10.64 12.00 -11.29
C GLY A 470 10.87 10.49 -11.12
N TRP A 471 10.53 9.94 -9.96
CA TRP A 471 10.65 8.50 -9.68
C TRP A 471 9.65 7.67 -10.50
N ARG A 472 9.96 6.38 -10.65
CA ARG A 472 9.06 5.38 -11.22
C ARG A 472 8.63 4.37 -10.16
N SER A 473 7.62 3.56 -10.48
CA SER A 473 7.18 2.45 -9.64
C SER A 473 6.91 1.21 -10.48
N THR A 474 6.85 0.05 -9.83
CA THR A 474 6.59 -1.24 -10.48
C THR A 474 5.39 -1.94 -9.84
N LEU A 475 4.74 -2.78 -10.65
CA LEU A 475 3.65 -3.65 -10.22
C LEU A 475 4.22 -5.07 -10.05
N MET A 476 4.21 -5.58 -8.83
CA MET A 476 4.68 -6.93 -8.52
C MET A 476 3.52 -7.91 -8.59
N GLU A 477 3.44 -8.65 -9.70
CA GLU A 477 2.46 -9.70 -9.90
C GLU A 477 3.17 -11.06 -9.82
N ILE A 478 2.90 -11.81 -8.74
CA ILE A 478 3.47 -13.12 -8.47
C ILE A 478 2.37 -14.16 -8.23
N GLU A 479 2.69 -15.42 -8.52
CA GLU A 479 1.83 -16.58 -8.27
C GLU A 479 2.57 -17.53 -7.32
N PRO A 480 2.02 -17.89 -6.15
CA PRO A 480 0.76 -17.41 -5.58
C PRO A 480 0.79 -15.91 -5.20
N PRO A 481 -0.37 -15.23 -5.06
CA PRO A 481 -0.43 -13.81 -4.70
C PRO A 481 0.40 -13.45 -3.48
N ALA A 482 1.02 -12.27 -3.51
CA ALA A 482 1.87 -11.77 -2.43
C ALA A 482 1.14 -11.65 -1.09
N PHE A 483 0.02 -10.92 -1.11
CA PHE A 483 -0.82 -10.66 0.05
C PHE A 483 -2.27 -10.99 -0.27
N MET A 484 -3.04 -11.37 0.74
CA MET A 484 -4.49 -11.51 0.64
C MET A 484 -5.16 -10.84 1.84
N GLY A 485 -6.29 -10.18 1.61
CA GLY A 485 -7.08 -9.59 2.69
C GLY A 485 -8.57 -9.87 2.61
N CYS A 486 -9.32 -9.27 3.52
CA CYS A 486 -10.77 -9.40 3.57
C CYS A 486 -11.43 -8.30 2.73
N ALA A 487 -12.33 -8.66 1.81
CA ALA A 487 -13.14 -7.66 1.12
C ALA A 487 -14.36 -7.26 1.97
N PRO A 488 -14.87 -6.03 1.84
CA PRO A 488 -16.18 -5.69 2.40
C PRO A 488 -17.27 -6.58 1.80
N ASN A 489 -18.01 -7.30 2.66
CA ASN A 489 -19.00 -8.30 2.22
C ASN A 489 -20.42 -7.72 2.00
N GLY A 490 -20.66 -6.46 2.40
CA GLY A 490 -22.00 -5.87 2.43
C GLY A 490 -22.11 -4.55 1.69
N GLY A 491 -23.24 -4.33 1.00
CA GLY A 491 -23.49 -3.14 0.17
C GLY A 491 -23.18 -1.79 0.85
N PRO A 492 -23.67 -1.51 2.09
CA PRO A 492 -23.42 -0.23 2.76
C PRO A 492 -21.93 0.07 3.02
N ALA A 493 -21.15 -0.95 3.41
CA ALA A 493 -19.72 -0.81 3.63
C ALA A 493 -18.98 -0.52 2.32
N CYS A 494 -19.34 -1.22 1.24
CA CYS A 494 -18.79 -0.99 -0.10
C CYS A 494 -19.08 0.44 -0.59
N LEU A 495 -20.33 0.91 -0.46
CA LEU A 495 -20.72 2.25 -0.87
C LEU A 495 -20.01 3.34 -0.06
N THR A 496 -19.81 3.11 1.24
CA THR A 496 -19.05 4.04 2.10
C THR A 496 -17.59 4.14 1.64
N GLN A 497 -16.97 3.01 1.27
CA GLN A 497 -15.63 2.97 0.73
C GLN A 497 -15.53 3.69 -0.64
N LEU A 498 -16.43 3.40 -1.58
CA LEU A 498 -16.48 4.05 -2.89
C LEU A 498 -16.70 5.56 -2.76
N LYS A 499 -17.57 5.99 -1.83
CA LYS A 499 -17.79 7.41 -1.52
C LYS A 499 -16.50 8.06 -1.03
N ARG A 500 -15.76 7.42 -0.10
CA ARG A 500 -14.48 7.94 0.40
C ARG A 500 -13.47 8.13 -0.74
N TRP A 501 -13.34 7.15 -1.62
CA TRP A 501 -12.46 7.25 -2.79
C TRP A 501 -12.89 8.38 -3.73
N ALA A 502 -14.19 8.48 -4.01
CA ALA A 502 -14.73 9.52 -4.87
C ALA A 502 -14.47 10.93 -4.31
N SER A 503 -14.68 11.13 -3.01
CA SER A 503 -14.38 12.39 -2.34
C SER A 503 -12.87 12.72 -2.40
N GLY A 504 -11.99 11.77 -2.06
CA GLY A 504 -10.55 11.99 -2.09
C GLY A 504 -10.02 12.32 -3.48
N PHE A 505 -10.50 11.63 -4.52
CA PHE A 505 -10.13 11.91 -5.90
C PHE A 505 -10.57 13.30 -6.38
N LEU A 506 -11.77 13.74 -5.99
CA LEU A 506 -12.23 15.10 -6.29
C LEU A 506 -11.40 16.16 -5.57
N GLU A 507 -11.06 15.94 -4.29
CA GLU A 507 -10.17 16.81 -3.53
C GLU A 507 -8.82 16.99 -4.24
N ILE A 508 -8.21 15.90 -4.70
CA ILE A 508 -6.95 15.97 -5.45
C ILE A 508 -7.14 16.75 -6.75
N LEU A 509 -8.19 16.46 -7.52
CA LEU A 509 -8.46 17.08 -8.82
C LEU A 509 -8.60 18.60 -8.74
N ILE A 510 -9.24 19.14 -7.70
CA ILE A 510 -9.44 20.59 -7.52
C ILE A 510 -8.31 21.27 -6.73
N SER A 511 -7.40 20.50 -6.12
CA SER A 511 -6.29 21.03 -5.34
C SER A 511 -5.10 21.50 -6.20
N ARG A 512 -4.11 22.12 -5.54
CA ARG A 512 -2.80 22.43 -6.14
C ARG A 512 -2.01 21.19 -6.57
N ASN A 513 -2.42 20.00 -6.10
CA ASN A 513 -1.84 18.73 -6.48
C ASN A 513 -2.50 18.11 -7.71
N ASN A 514 -3.28 18.87 -8.49
CA ASN A 514 -3.84 18.39 -9.76
C ASN A 514 -2.72 17.84 -10.69
N PRO A 515 -2.91 16.66 -11.31
CA PRO A 515 -1.88 16.02 -12.13
C PRO A 515 -1.43 16.86 -13.34
N ILE A 516 -2.32 17.68 -13.91
CA ILE A 516 -2.01 18.61 -15.02
C ILE A 516 -0.99 19.65 -14.55
N LEU A 517 -1.22 20.28 -13.40
CA LEU A 517 -0.26 21.24 -12.82
C LEU A 517 1.08 20.57 -12.52
N THR A 518 1.07 19.35 -11.98
CA THR A 518 2.32 18.64 -11.70
C THR A 518 3.09 18.20 -12.95
N THR A 519 2.42 18.05 -14.09
CA THR A 519 3.06 17.78 -15.38
C THR A 519 3.68 19.03 -15.98
N THR A 520 3.00 20.17 -15.83
CA THR A 520 3.48 21.46 -16.34
C THR A 520 4.66 22.00 -15.53
N PHE A 521 4.63 21.83 -14.20
CA PHE A 521 5.60 22.48 -13.28
C PHE A 521 6.55 21.52 -12.57
N LYS A 522 6.37 20.20 -12.68
CA LYS A 522 7.24 19.19 -12.05
C LYS A 522 7.61 18.10 -13.06
N SER A 523 8.01 16.92 -12.59
CA SER A 523 8.58 15.84 -13.43
C SER A 523 7.60 14.70 -13.71
N LEU A 524 6.28 14.93 -13.59
CA LEU A 524 5.27 13.91 -13.92
C LEU A 524 5.20 13.75 -15.44
N GLN A 525 5.33 12.53 -15.95
CA GLN A 525 5.24 12.29 -17.39
C GLN A 525 3.80 12.53 -17.90
N PHE A 526 3.67 13.13 -19.09
CA PHE A 526 2.36 13.46 -19.68
C PHE A 526 1.40 12.26 -19.74
N ARG A 527 1.87 11.09 -20.19
CA ARG A 527 1.02 9.88 -20.24
C ARG A 527 0.64 9.37 -18.85
N GLN A 528 1.51 9.56 -17.85
CA GLN A 528 1.22 9.25 -16.46
C GLN A 528 0.17 10.21 -15.89
N CYS A 529 0.23 11.49 -16.25
CA CYS A 529 -0.82 12.46 -15.91
C CYS A 529 -2.19 12.04 -16.42
N LEU A 530 -2.28 11.60 -17.68
CA LEU A 530 -3.53 11.08 -18.23
C LEU A 530 -4.00 9.82 -17.50
N ALA A 531 -3.08 8.97 -17.03
CA ALA A 531 -3.42 7.82 -16.20
C ALA A 531 -3.96 8.23 -14.82
N TYR A 532 -3.38 9.24 -14.16
CA TYR A 532 -3.94 9.78 -12.91
C TYR A 532 -5.32 10.41 -13.12
N LEU A 533 -5.48 11.19 -14.19
CA LEU A 533 -6.77 11.76 -14.57
C LEU A 533 -7.83 10.67 -14.78
N HIS A 534 -7.49 9.55 -15.42
CA HIS A 534 -8.41 8.42 -15.59
C HIS A 534 -9.08 8.00 -14.27
N SER A 535 -8.31 7.95 -13.18
CA SER A 535 -8.84 7.66 -11.84
C SER A 535 -9.56 8.85 -11.23
N TYR A 536 -9.00 10.06 -11.32
CA TYR A 536 -9.54 11.21 -10.59
C TYR A 536 -10.82 11.80 -11.16
N VAL A 537 -11.05 11.66 -12.47
CA VAL A 537 -12.28 12.13 -13.10
C VAL A 537 -13.40 11.08 -13.06
N TRP A 538 -13.14 9.88 -12.52
CA TRP A 538 -14.15 8.84 -12.34
C TRP A 538 -15.39 9.33 -11.56
N PRO A 539 -15.28 10.06 -10.44
CA PRO A 539 -16.46 10.57 -9.72
C PRO A 539 -17.27 11.60 -10.52
N VAL A 540 -16.60 12.37 -11.38
CA VAL A 540 -17.21 13.39 -12.25
C VAL A 540 -18.08 12.75 -13.33
N ARG A 541 -17.95 11.44 -13.58
CA ARG A 541 -18.78 10.68 -14.52
C ARG A 541 -20.26 10.58 -14.10
N ALA A 542 -20.55 10.54 -12.80
CA ALA A 542 -21.89 10.33 -12.26
C ALA A 542 -22.96 11.31 -12.80
N PRO A 543 -22.76 12.65 -12.81
CA PRO A 543 -23.75 13.57 -13.37
C PRO A 543 -24.01 13.36 -14.86
N PHE A 544 -22.99 13.02 -15.66
CA PHE A 544 -23.17 12.76 -17.09
C PHE A 544 -23.91 11.44 -17.35
N GLU A 545 -23.64 10.40 -16.56
CA GLU A 545 -24.37 9.13 -16.64
C GLU A 545 -25.84 9.29 -16.25
N LEU A 546 -26.11 9.99 -15.15
CA LEU A 546 -27.47 10.27 -14.72
C LEU A 546 -28.22 11.10 -15.77
N CYS A 547 -27.59 12.15 -16.29
CA CYS A 547 -28.17 12.96 -17.37
C CYS A 547 -28.49 12.12 -18.59
N TYR A 548 -27.53 11.32 -19.07
CA TYR A 548 -27.71 10.48 -20.26
C TYR A 548 -28.77 9.38 -20.06
N ALA A 549 -28.83 8.77 -18.88
CA ALA A 549 -29.84 7.77 -18.55
C ALA A 549 -31.27 8.36 -18.54
N LEU A 550 -31.42 9.63 -18.13
CA LEU A 550 -32.71 10.33 -18.10
C LEU A 550 -33.15 10.85 -19.46
N LEU A 551 -32.24 10.97 -20.45
CA LEU A 551 -32.59 11.44 -21.80
C LEU A 551 -33.60 10.53 -22.50
N GLY A 552 -33.47 9.22 -22.35
CA GLY A 552 -34.39 8.24 -22.95
C GLY A 552 -35.82 8.42 -22.44
N PRO A 553 -36.07 8.32 -21.13
CA PRO A 553 -37.37 8.60 -20.51
C PRO A 553 -37.92 9.98 -20.87
N TYR A 554 -37.10 11.02 -20.83
CA TYR A 554 -37.52 12.37 -21.21
C TYR A 554 -38.00 12.44 -22.67
N CYS A 555 -37.25 11.85 -23.61
CA CYS A 555 -37.61 11.83 -25.03
C CYS A 555 -38.89 11.03 -25.29
N LEU A 556 -39.08 9.92 -24.58
CA LEU A 556 -40.31 9.12 -24.64
C LEU A 556 -41.53 9.94 -24.19
N LEU A 557 -41.43 10.66 -23.07
CA LEU A 557 -42.55 11.44 -22.52
C LEU A 557 -42.85 12.71 -23.34
N SER A 558 -41.81 13.34 -23.91
CA SER A 558 -41.95 14.58 -24.68
C SER A 558 -42.22 14.35 -26.18
N ASN A 559 -42.30 13.09 -26.62
CA ASN A 559 -42.35 12.71 -28.04
C ASN A 559 -41.24 13.38 -28.88
N GLN A 560 -40.05 13.54 -28.27
CA GLN A 560 -38.87 14.07 -28.91
C GLN A 560 -37.87 12.94 -29.17
N SER A 561 -36.84 13.24 -29.96
CA SER A 561 -35.69 12.35 -30.10
C SER A 561 -34.40 13.11 -29.91
N PHE A 562 -33.58 12.61 -28.98
CA PHE A 562 -32.21 13.05 -28.84
C PHE A 562 -31.31 12.45 -29.91
N LEU A 563 -31.71 11.39 -30.63
CA LEU A 563 -30.96 10.84 -31.76
C LEU A 563 -31.12 11.72 -33.02
N PRO A 564 -30.11 11.77 -33.90
CA PRO A 564 -30.24 12.45 -35.18
C PRO A 564 -31.35 11.76 -36.00
N LYS A 565 -32.24 12.54 -36.63
CA LYS A 565 -33.22 11.98 -37.56
C LYS A 565 -32.48 11.63 -38.85
N LYS A 566 -32.63 10.41 -39.35
CA LYS A 566 -32.20 10.09 -40.73
C LYS A 566 -32.98 10.99 -41.68
N THR A 567 -32.27 11.80 -42.46
CA THR A 567 -32.81 12.32 -43.72
C THR A 567 -33.02 11.11 -44.62
N VAL A 568 -34.25 10.58 -44.62
CA VAL A 568 -34.67 9.70 -45.72
C VAL A 568 -34.76 10.62 -46.92
N SER A 569 -33.79 10.52 -47.83
CA SER A 569 -33.88 11.13 -49.14
C SER A 569 -35.05 10.47 -49.87
N THR A 570 -36.25 11.02 -49.73
CA THR A 570 -37.35 10.74 -50.65
C THR A 570 -36.97 11.37 -51.99
N SER A 571 -36.31 10.60 -52.85
CA SER A 571 -36.23 10.90 -54.27
C SER A 571 -37.65 10.80 -54.82
N HIS A 572 -38.29 11.95 -55.01
CA HIS A 572 -39.48 12.09 -55.85
C HIS A 572 -39.05 12.42 -57.28
#